data_AF-A0AAW3KBV8-F1
#
_entry.id   AF-A0AAW3KBV8-F1
#
_cell.length_a   1.000
_cell.length_b   1.000
_cell.length_c   1.000
_cell.angle_alpha   90.00
_cell.angle_beta   90.00
_cell.angle_gamma   90.00
#
_symmetry.space_group_name_H-M   'P 1'
#
loop_
_entity.id
_entity.type
_entity.pdbx_description
1 polymer ?
#
loop_
_entity_poly.entity_id
_entity_poly.type
_entity_poly.pdbx_seq_one_letter_code
_entity_poly.pdbx_strand_id
1 'polypeptide(L)'
;MSDIIDFMERMGGDAQLSQASADELAEVLSASDLAPEMQSVVMEGNAAKLETLLGTKPMCMLVAPPGPPGTESTPVRPAVPPPPPDDAEEEQEIKDLAEHASASEREIRRA
;
A
#
# COMPACT_ATOMS: atom_id res chain seq x y z
N MET A 1 24.69 -18.47 -14.52
CA MET A 1 23.45 -18.87 -13.83
C MET A 1 22.38 -17.94 -14.35
N SER A 2 21.61 -18.39 -15.33
CA SER A 2 20.38 -17.69 -15.73
C SER A 2 19.25 -18.27 -14.92
N ASP A 3 18.56 -17.43 -14.15
CA ASP A 3 17.36 -17.84 -13.41
C ASP A 3 16.17 -17.91 -14.39
N ILE A 4 15.13 -18.68 -14.04
CA ILE A 4 13.89 -18.72 -14.81
C ILE A 4 13.25 -17.32 -14.88
N ILE A 5 13.45 -16.50 -13.84
CA ILE A 5 12.97 -15.12 -13.81
C ILE A 5 13.69 -14.28 -14.87
N ASP A 6 15.01 -14.38 -14.98
CA ASP A 6 15.79 -13.67 -16.02
C ASP A 6 15.35 -14.09 -17.43
N PHE A 7 15.07 -15.39 -17.60
CA PHE A 7 14.57 -15.91 -18.87
C PHE A 7 13.19 -15.32 -19.23
N MET A 8 12.26 -15.27 -18.26
CA MET A 8 10.93 -14.69 -18.47
C MET A 8 10.99 -13.18 -18.68
N GLU A 9 11.88 -12.46 -17.98
CA GLU A 9 12.11 -11.04 -18.20
C GLU A 9 12.58 -10.78 -19.63
N ARG A 10 13.57 -11.56 -20.10
CA ARG A 10 14.05 -11.48 -21.48
C ARG A 10 12.94 -11.85 -22.47
N MET A 11 12.16 -12.89 -22.22
CA MET A 11 11.05 -13.29 -23.09
C MET A 11 10.00 -12.16 -23.24
N GLY A 12 9.69 -11.46 -22.15
CA GLY A 12 8.74 -10.35 -22.16
C GLY A 12 9.30 -9.06 -22.76
N GLY A 13 10.61 -8.81 -22.61
CA GLY A 13 11.28 -7.63 -23.14
C GLY A 13 11.72 -7.73 -24.61
N ASP A 14 11.90 -8.95 -25.12
CA ASP A 14 12.32 -9.23 -26.49
C ASP A 14 11.09 -9.53 -27.37
N ALA A 15 10.80 -8.63 -28.30
CA ALA A 15 9.65 -8.74 -29.18
C ALA A 15 9.66 -10.02 -30.04
N GLN A 16 10.84 -10.49 -30.46
CA GLN A 16 10.96 -11.70 -31.27
C GLN A 16 10.67 -12.94 -30.43
N LEU A 17 11.22 -13.01 -29.22
CA LEU A 17 10.94 -14.10 -28.27
C LEU A 17 9.47 -14.11 -27.82
N SER A 18 8.87 -12.93 -27.61
CA SER A 18 7.47 -12.81 -27.21
C SER A 18 6.48 -13.33 -28.27
N GLN A 19 6.91 -13.35 -29.54
CA GLN A 19 6.12 -13.80 -30.69
C GLN A 19 6.70 -15.09 -31.32
N ALA A 20 7.69 -15.71 -30.68
CA ALA A 20 8.35 -16.89 -31.19
C ALA A 20 7.36 -18.06 -31.33
N SER A 21 7.57 -18.86 -32.36
CA SER A 21 6.89 -20.16 -32.46
C SER A 21 7.34 -21.11 -31.34
N ALA A 22 6.57 -22.17 -31.11
CA ALA A 22 6.92 -23.17 -30.10
C ALA A 22 8.29 -23.81 -30.36
N ASP A 23 8.64 -24.08 -31.62
CA ASP A 23 9.93 -24.65 -32.01
C ASP A 23 11.10 -23.69 -31.74
N GLU A 24 10.95 -22.40 -32.09
CA GLU A 24 11.96 -21.37 -31.80
C GLU A 24 12.14 -21.17 -30.30
N LEU A 25 11.04 -21.15 -29.54
CA LEU A 25 11.10 -21.04 -28.10
C LEU A 25 11.73 -22.29 -27.45
N ALA A 26 11.51 -23.48 -28.02
CA ALA A 26 12.13 -24.72 -27.55
C ALA A 26 13.64 -24.72 -27.78
N GLU A 27 14.10 -24.20 -28.91
CA GLU A 27 15.53 -24.02 -29.20
C GLU A 27 16.17 -23.07 -28.18
N VAL A 28 15.54 -21.92 -27.91
CA VAL A 28 16.06 -20.93 -26.97
C VAL A 28 16.04 -21.43 -25.51
N LEU A 29 15.01 -22.18 -25.10
CA LEU A 29 14.97 -22.85 -23.80
C LEU A 29 16.06 -23.93 -23.68
N SER A 30 16.29 -24.70 -24.73
CA SER A 30 17.32 -25.76 -24.74
C SER A 30 18.74 -25.20 -24.66
N ALA A 31 18.94 -23.99 -25.19
CA ALA A 31 20.19 -23.24 -25.07
C ALA A 31 20.37 -22.54 -23.71
N SER A 32 19.33 -22.55 -22.87
CA SER A 32 19.34 -21.92 -21.54
C SER A 32 19.81 -22.90 -20.46
N ASP A 33 20.46 -22.37 -19.42
CA ASP A 33 20.98 -23.16 -18.28
C ASP A 33 19.87 -23.56 -17.28
N LEU A 34 18.62 -23.68 -17.74
CA LEU A 34 17.46 -23.98 -16.92
C LEU A 34 17.32 -25.49 -16.70
N ALA A 35 16.86 -25.88 -15.52
CA ALA A 35 16.52 -27.27 -15.25
C ALA A 35 15.45 -27.77 -16.25
N PRO A 36 15.53 -29.04 -16.71
CA PRO A 36 14.63 -29.56 -17.72
C PRO A 36 13.15 -29.53 -17.29
N GLU A 37 12.89 -29.65 -15.98
CA GLU A 37 11.54 -29.48 -15.41
C GLU A 37 10.98 -28.07 -15.64
N MET A 38 11.82 -27.04 -15.51
CA MET A 38 11.42 -25.65 -15.76
C MET A 38 11.20 -25.37 -17.23
N GLN A 39 12.07 -25.90 -18.11
CA GLN A 39 11.89 -25.77 -19.56
C GLN A 39 10.55 -26.37 -20.01
N SER A 40 10.21 -27.56 -19.50
CA SER A 40 8.95 -28.22 -19.82
C SER A 40 7.73 -27.43 -19.34
N VAL A 41 7.81 -26.80 -18.17
CA VAL A 41 6.70 -25.99 -17.63
C VAL A 41 6.48 -24.71 -18.43
N VAL A 42 7.55 -24.07 -18.90
CA VAL A 42 7.46 -22.90 -19.79
C VAL A 42 6.84 -23.29 -21.13
N MET A 43 7.29 -24.41 -21.72
CA MET A 43 6.74 -24.96 -22.97
C MET A 43 5.24 -25.30 -22.86
N GLU A 44 4.81 -25.84 -21.72
CA GLU A 44 3.40 -26.16 -21.46
C GLU A 44 2.54 -24.91 -21.25
N GLY A 45 3.13 -23.72 -21.05
CA GLY A 45 2.41 -22.50 -20.69
C GLY A 45 1.67 -22.61 -19.35
N ASN A 46 2.08 -23.53 -18.48
CA ASN A 46 1.36 -23.87 -17.25
C ASN A 46 1.76 -22.95 -16.10
N ALA A 47 1.08 -21.81 -16.01
CA ALA A 47 1.34 -20.80 -14.98
C ALA A 47 1.23 -21.37 -13.54
N ALA A 48 0.26 -22.25 -13.26
CA ALA A 48 0.07 -22.80 -11.91
C ALA A 48 1.21 -23.73 -11.47
N LYS A 49 1.73 -24.53 -12.40
CA LYS A 49 2.88 -25.41 -12.16
C LYS A 49 4.16 -24.58 -11.98
N LEU A 50 4.29 -23.49 -12.75
CA LEU A 50 5.40 -22.55 -12.62
C LEU A 50 5.38 -21.81 -11.27
N GLU A 51 4.22 -21.32 -10.83
CA GLU A 51 4.01 -20.72 -9.50
C GLU A 51 4.43 -21.68 -8.37
N THR A 52 4.06 -22.96 -8.51
CA THR A 52 4.40 -24.01 -7.54
C THR A 52 5.90 -24.24 -7.46
N LEU A 53 6.59 -24.31 -8.59
CA LEU A 53 8.05 -24.52 -8.64
C LEU A 53 8.83 -23.30 -8.14
N LEU A 54 8.33 -22.09 -8.43
CA LEU A 54 8.90 -20.84 -7.96
C LEU A 54 8.63 -20.57 -6.46
N GLY A 55 7.63 -21.25 -5.88
CA GLY A 55 7.15 -20.96 -4.53
C GLY A 55 6.59 -19.53 -4.38
N THR A 56 6.28 -18.86 -5.48
CA THR A 56 5.82 -17.47 -5.51
C THR A 56 4.66 -17.29 -6.48
N LYS A 57 3.77 -16.36 -6.14
CA LYS A 57 2.64 -15.98 -6.99
C LYS A 57 2.96 -14.66 -7.71
N PRO A 58 2.91 -14.58 -9.05
CA PRO A 58 3.07 -13.32 -9.75
C PRO A 58 1.96 -12.35 -9.32
N MET A 59 2.37 -11.16 -8.89
CA MET A 59 1.49 -10.07 -8.50
C MET A 59 1.54 -8.99 -9.57
N CYS A 60 0.47 -8.81 -10.34
CA CYS A 60 0.33 -7.67 -11.22
C CYS A 60 -0.27 -6.50 -10.43
N MET A 61 0.53 -5.46 -10.18
CA MET A 61 0.02 -4.23 -9.56
C MET A 61 -0.31 -3.20 -10.62
N LEU A 62 -1.49 -2.59 -10.49
CA LEU A 62 -1.81 -1.38 -11.24
C LEU A 62 -1.03 -0.22 -10.63
N VAL A 63 -0.02 0.27 -11.34
CA VAL A 63 0.73 1.46 -10.92
C VAL A 63 -0.05 2.69 -11.38
N ALA A 64 -0.47 3.53 -10.43
CA ALA A 64 -1.08 4.81 -10.78
C ALA A 64 -0.08 5.66 -11.57
N PRO A 65 -0.54 6.42 -12.59
CA PRO A 65 0.35 7.34 -13.30
C PRO A 65 1.01 8.29 -12.29
N PRO A 66 2.27 8.69 -12.53
CA PRO A 66 2.93 9.66 -11.67
C PRO A 66 2.08 10.93 -11.60
N GLY A 67 1.93 11.47 -10.37
CA GLY A 67 1.31 12.76 -10.18
C GLY A 67 2.07 13.88 -10.93
N PRO A 68 1.48 15.08 -11.04
CA PRO A 68 2.16 16.21 -11.66
C PRO A 68 3.53 16.45 -11.01
N PRO A 69 4.55 16.85 -11.80
CA PRO A 69 5.89 17.08 -11.27
C PRO A 69 5.85 18.12 -10.13
N GLY A 70 6.34 17.75 -8.95
CA GLY A 70 6.33 18.59 -7.75
C GLY A 70 5.27 18.23 -6.70
N THR A 71 4.33 17.32 -6.99
CA THR A 71 3.51 16.72 -5.93
C THR A 71 4.24 15.51 -5.35
N GLU A 72 5.06 15.75 -4.34
CA GLU A 72 5.53 14.67 -3.47
C GLU A 72 4.29 13.99 -2.88
N SER A 73 4.18 12.67 -3.04
CA SER A 73 3.12 11.89 -2.41
C SER A 73 3.46 11.79 -0.91
N THR A 74 3.24 12.88 -0.18
CA THR A 74 3.20 12.83 1.28
C THR A 74 2.09 11.85 1.65
N PRO A 75 2.37 10.74 2.36
CA PRO A 75 1.31 9.89 2.87
C PRO A 75 0.44 10.78 3.75
N VAL A 76 -0.83 10.92 3.39
CA VAL A 76 -1.81 11.62 4.21
C VAL A 76 -1.94 10.81 5.49
N ARG A 77 -1.15 11.14 6.52
CA ARG A 77 -1.39 10.61 7.86
C ARG A 77 -2.84 10.98 8.16
N PRO A 78 -3.69 10.01 8.59
CA PRO A 78 -5.04 10.36 9.01
C PRO A 78 -4.94 11.53 9.97
N ALA A 79 -5.70 12.60 9.71
CA ALA A 79 -5.69 13.78 10.56
C ALA A 79 -5.95 13.29 11.99
N VAL A 80 -4.95 13.42 12.86
CA VAL A 80 -5.18 13.27 14.29
C VAL A 80 -6.20 14.36 14.62
N PRO A 81 -7.39 14.01 15.16
CA PRO A 81 -8.37 15.04 15.53
C PRO A 81 -7.66 16.06 16.42
N PRO A 82 -7.95 17.36 16.26
CA PRO A 82 -7.31 18.38 17.08
C PRO A 82 -7.47 18.00 18.55
N PRO A 83 -6.41 18.14 19.39
CA PRO A 83 -6.57 17.93 20.81
C PRO A 83 -7.74 18.79 21.31
N PRO A 84 -8.53 18.31 22.28
CA PRO A 84 -9.58 19.12 22.88
C PRO A 84 -8.96 20.45 23.35
N PRO A 85 -9.68 21.58 23.23
CA PRO A 85 -9.17 22.87 23.68
C PRO A 85 -8.73 22.75 25.14
N ASP A 86 -7.43 22.96 25.37
CA ASP A 86 -6.82 22.97 26.68
C ASP A 86 -6.95 24.40 27.22
N ASP A 87 -8.13 24.75 27.69
CA ASP A 87 -8.32 25.95 28.51
C ASP A 87 -9.34 25.65 29.61
N ALA A 88 -8.77 25.34 30.76
CA ALA A 88 -9.39 25.50 32.06
C ALA A 88 -9.83 26.98 32.24
N GLU A 89 -11.00 27.35 31.73
CA GLU A 89 -11.67 28.61 32.08
C GLU A 89 -13.15 28.43 32.45
N GLU A 90 -13.62 27.19 32.67
CA GLU A 90 -15.00 26.94 33.13
C GLU A 90 -15.18 27.11 34.66
N GLU A 91 -14.12 27.42 35.42
CA GLU A 91 -14.20 27.60 36.87
C GLU A 91 -14.46 29.05 37.34
N GLN A 92 -14.36 30.07 36.49
CA GLN A 92 -14.61 31.46 36.92
C GLN A 92 -16.09 31.89 36.85
N GLU A 93 -16.89 31.35 35.93
CA GLU A 93 -18.29 31.77 35.77
C GLU A 93 -19.20 31.21 36.88
N ILE A 94 -18.88 30.04 37.43
CA ILE A 94 -19.62 29.43 38.56
C ILE A 94 -19.35 30.11 39.91
N LYS A 95 -18.25 30.88 40.04
CA LYS A 95 -17.90 31.55 41.30
C LYS A 95 -18.65 32.87 41.50
N ASP A 96 -18.89 33.62 40.42
CA ASP A 96 -19.57 34.93 40.49
C ASP A 96 -21.08 34.78 40.77
N LEU A 97 -21.71 33.72 40.22
CA LEU A 97 -23.14 33.42 40.45
C LEU A 97 -23.43 32.96 41.89
N ALA A 98 -22.47 32.31 42.56
CA ALA A 98 -22.62 31.83 43.93
C ALA A 98 -22.53 32.97 44.97
N GLU A 99 -21.69 33.99 44.76
CA GLU A 99 -21.61 35.15 45.67
C GLU A 99 -22.88 36.01 45.60
N HIS A 100 -23.43 36.24 44.40
CA HIS A 100 -24.65 37.03 44.21
C HIS A 100 -25.90 36.36 44.83
N ALA A 101 -26.00 35.04 44.81
CA ALA A 101 -27.08 34.31 45.49
C ALA A 101 -27.01 34.45 47.02
N SER A 102 -25.80 34.45 47.59
CA SER A 102 -25.60 34.54 49.04
C SER A 102 -25.89 35.94 49.61
N ALA A 103 -25.67 37.00 48.82
CA ALA A 103 -26.00 38.37 49.19
C ALA A 103 -27.52 38.60 49.23
N SER A 104 -28.24 38.03 48.26
CA SER A 104 -29.70 38.16 48.15
C SER A 104 -30.46 37.44 49.28
N GLU A 105 -29.98 36.27 49.73
CA GLU A 105 -30.63 35.52 50.82
C GLU A 105 -30.43 36.14 52.22
N ARG A 106 -29.37 36.94 52.41
CA ARG A 106 -29.08 37.61 53.69
C ARG A 106 -29.94 38.85 53.94
N GLU A 107 -30.39 39.52 52.88
CA GLU A 107 -31.25 40.71 52.99
C GLU A 107 -32.70 40.35 53.32
N ILE A 108 -33.19 39.20 52.84
CA ILE A 108 -34.57 38.73 53.06
C ILE A 108 -34.80 38.26 54.51
N ARG A 109 -33.78 37.75 55.22
CA ARG A 109 -33.92 37.30 56.62
C ARG A 109 -33.75 38.40 57.67
N ARG A 110 -33.49 39.65 57.25
CA ARG A 110 -33.27 40.79 58.16
C ARG A 110 -34.36 41.87 58.09
N ALA A 111 -35.37 41.72 57.24
CA ALA A 111 -36.59 42.51 57.20
C ALA A 111 -37.73 41.78 57.95
#